data_AF-A0A951HYN2-F1
#
_entry.id   AF-A0A951HYN2-F1
#
_cell.length_a   1.000
_cell.length_b   1.000
_cell.length_c   1.000
_cell.angle_alpha   90.00
_cell.angle_beta   90.00
_cell.angle_gamma   90.00
#
_symmetry.space_group_name_H-M   'P 1'
#
loop_
_entity.id
_entity.type
_entity.pdbx_description
1 polymer ?
#
loop_
_entity_poly.entity_id
_entity_poly.type
_entity_poly.pdbx_seq_one_letter_code
_entity_poly.pdbx_strand_id
1 'polypeptide(L)'
;MGEAAPDRRTRGRSVGPLKPPFGADHVGSLLRPAALKAARAKRERGEIDAAALAEIEDREIAAVIKKQEEIGLQSVTDGEFRRAFWQIDFLERLDGVESYTGERMVKFQ
;
A
#
# COMPACT_ATOMS: atom_id res chain seq x y z
N MET A 1 22.17 55.98 16.52
CA MET A 1 21.82 55.29 15.25
C MET A 1 22.29 53.85 15.41
N GLY A 2 21.36 52.91 15.58
CA GLY A 2 21.67 51.51 15.86
C GLY A 2 21.94 50.75 14.56
N GLU A 3 23.05 50.03 14.52
CA GLU A 3 23.42 49.14 13.42
C GLU A 3 22.51 47.89 13.47
N ALA A 4 21.73 47.68 12.40
CA ALA A 4 20.80 46.57 12.32
C ALA A 4 21.55 45.25 12.13
N ALA A 5 21.27 44.28 13.01
CA ALA A 5 21.81 42.92 12.89
C ALA A 5 21.35 42.25 11.57
N PRO A 6 22.20 41.43 10.93
CA PRO A 6 21.84 40.81 9.66
C PRO A 6 20.70 39.79 9.82
N ASP A 7 19.72 39.91 8.92
CA ASP A 7 18.52 39.07 8.82
C ASP A 7 18.89 37.59 8.61
N ARG A 8 18.39 36.72 9.50
CA ARG A 8 18.64 35.26 9.47
C ARG A 8 17.78 34.54 8.42
N ARG A 9 16.94 35.23 7.64
CA ARG A 9 15.92 34.62 6.78
C ARG A 9 16.34 34.18 5.38
N THR A 10 17.62 34.22 5.01
CA THR A 10 18.05 33.85 3.64
C THR A 10 19.26 32.94 3.56
N ARG A 11 19.52 32.09 4.57
CA ARG A 11 20.35 30.89 4.34
C ARG A 11 19.49 29.77 3.77
N GLY A 12 19.01 29.97 2.55
CA GLY A 12 18.70 28.85 1.67
C GLY A 12 20.00 28.08 1.49
N ARG A 13 20.13 26.95 2.21
CA ARG A 13 21.29 26.07 2.07
C ARG A 13 21.29 25.63 0.61
N SER A 14 22.23 26.13 -0.19
CA SER A 14 22.44 25.65 -1.55
C SER A 14 22.81 24.18 -1.43
N VAL A 15 21.83 23.31 -1.68
CA VAL A 15 22.11 21.90 -1.80
C VAL A 15 22.82 21.78 -3.14
N GLY A 16 24.14 21.58 -3.11
CA GLY A 16 24.89 21.19 -4.30
C GLY A 16 24.24 19.96 -4.95
N PRO A 17 24.53 19.68 -6.23
CA PRO A 17 23.90 18.58 -6.94
C PRO A 17 24.04 17.29 -6.13
N LEU A 18 22.89 16.69 -5.79
CA LEU A 18 22.84 15.43 -5.06
C LEU A 18 23.56 14.36 -5.90
N LYS A 19 24.44 13.60 -5.26
CA LYS A 19 25.21 12.55 -5.94
C LYS A 19 24.57 11.18 -5.68
N PRO A 20 24.30 10.37 -6.71
CA PRO A 20 23.71 9.03 -6.59
C PRO A 20 24.58 8.08 -5.75
N PRO A 21 24.01 6.95 -5.26
CA PRO A 21 22.71 6.38 -5.67
C PRO A 21 21.49 6.98 -4.95
N PHE A 22 20.40 7.11 -5.71
CA PHE A 22 19.06 7.40 -5.18
C PHE A 22 18.26 6.11 -5.11
N GLY A 23 17.60 5.86 -3.99
CA GLY A 23 16.66 4.75 -3.82
C GLY A 23 15.22 5.22 -3.98
N ALA A 24 14.42 4.45 -4.71
CA ALA A 24 12.98 4.64 -4.82
C ALA A 24 12.32 3.27 -4.75
N ASP A 25 11.45 3.09 -3.76
CA ASP A 25 10.75 1.84 -3.52
C ASP A 25 9.24 2.06 -3.53
N HIS A 26 8.52 1.01 -3.92
CA HIS A 26 7.07 0.97 -3.76
C HIS A 26 6.71 0.59 -2.32
N VAL A 27 5.72 1.26 -1.73
CA VAL A 27 5.42 1.12 -0.28
C VAL A 27 4.39 0.05 0.07
N GLY A 28 3.70 -0.54 -0.92
CA GLY A 28 2.73 -1.61 -0.66
C GLY A 28 1.74 -1.83 -1.81
N SER A 29 0.51 -1.37 -1.61
CA SER A 29 -0.67 -1.63 -2.47
C SER A 29 -0.48 -1.40 -3.97
N LEU A 30 -0.74 -2.43 -4.78
CA LEU A 30 -0.83 -2.33 -6.24
C LEU A 30 -2.26 -2.63 -6.71
N LEU A 31 -2.58 -2.28 -7.96
CA LEU A 31 -3.90 -2.56 -8.53
C LEU A 31 -4.13 -4.07 -8.65
N ARG A 32 -5.22 -4.55 -8.06
CA ARG A 32 -5.60 -5.98 -8.13
C ARG A 32 -5.87 -6.40 -9.58
N PRO A 33 -5.20 -7.46 -10.07
CA PRO A 33 -5.46 -8.04 -11.39
C PRO A 33 -6.91 -8.48 -11.57
N ALA A 34 -7.37 -8.54 -12.82
CA ALA A 34 -8.74 -8.95 -13.13
C ALA A 34 -9.08 -10.34 -12.58
N ALA A 35 -8.13 -11.28 -12.64
CA ALA A 35 -8.30 -12.63 -12.11
C ALA A 35 -8.53 -12.63 -10.58
N LEU A 36 -7.74 -11.84 -9.83
CA LEU A 36 -7.91 -11.71 -8.39
C LEU A 36 -9.24 -11.06 -8.02
N LYS A 37 -9.65 -9.99 -8.73
CA LYS A 37 -10.95 -9.35 -8.52
C LYS A 37 -12.10 -10.34 -8.73
N ALA A 38 -12.04 -11.13 -9.80
CA ALA A 38 -13.03 -12.17 -10.08
C ALA A 38 -13.05 -13.24 -8.98
N ALA A 39 -11.89 -13.72 -8.54
CA ALA A 39 -11.79 -14.72 -7.48
C ALA A 39 -12.39 -14.25 -6.15
N ARG A 40 -12.11 -13.01 -5.73
CA ARG A 40 -12.69 -12.43 -4.51
C ARG A 40 -14.21 -12.33 -4.61
N ALA A 41 -14.73 -11.88 -5.75
CA ALA A 41 -16.18 -11.85 -5.98
C ALA A 41 -16.81 -13.26 -5.93
N LYS A 42 -16.12 -14.30 -6.44
CA LYS A 42 -16.57 -15.69 -6.31
C LYS A 42 -16.57 -16.18 -4.86
N ARG A 43 -15.53 -15.83 -4.09
CA ARG A 43 -15.42 -16.15 -2.67
C ARG A 43 -16.56 -15.51 -1.86
N GLU A 44 -16.86 -14.24 -2.12
CA GLU A 44 -17.98 -13.53 -1.49
C GLU A 44 -19.33 -14.19 -1.77
N ARG A 45 -19.51 -14.78 -2.97
CA ARG A 45 -20.71 -15.55 -3.33
C ARG A 45 -20.69 -17.02 -2.88
N GLY A 46 -19.63 -17.46 -2.21
CA GLY A 46 -19.48 -18.86 -1.76
C GLY A 46 -19.20 -19.87 -2.88
N GLU A 47 -18.82 -19.41 -4.09
CA GLU A 47 -18.56 -20.27 -5.25
C GLU A 47 -17.18 -20.95 -5.19
N ILE A 48 -16.24 -20.39 -4.41
CA ILE A 48 -14.93 -20.97 -4.16
C ILE A 48 -14.62 -20.96 -2.66
N ASP A 49 -13.86 -21.95 -2.21
CA ASP A 49 -13.40 -22.01 -0.83
C ASP A 49 -12.21 -21.04 -0.59
N ALA A 50 -11.71 -21.01 0.65
CA ALA A 50 -10.59 -20.14 1.01
C ALA A 50 -9.28 -20.61 0.36
N ALA A 51 -9.10 -21.93 0.19
CA ALA A 51 -7.91 -22.51 -0.39
C ALA A 51 -7.79 -22.12 -1.88
N ALA A 52 -8.88 -22.24 -2.64
CA ALA A 52 -8.95 -21.84 -4.04
C ALA A 52 -8.72 -20.33 -4.23
N LEU A 53 -9.20 -19.48 -3.32
CA LEU A 53 -8.84 -18.06 -3.34
C LEU A 53 -7.34 -17.85 -3.08
N ALA A 54 -6.78 -18.54 -2.08
CA ALA A 54 -5.38 -18.42 -1.71
C ALA A 54 -4.44 -18.83 -2.86
N GLU A 55 -4.76 -19.88 -3.61
CA GLU A 55 -3.98 -20.31 -4.78
C GLU A 55 -3.95 -19.22 -5.88
N ILE A 56 -5.08 -18.54 -6.10
CA ILE A 56 -5.16 -17.44 -7.06
C ILE A 56 -4.36 -16.24 -6.54
N GLU A 57 -4.48 -15.92 -5.26
CA GLU A 57 -3.66 -14.87 -4.64
C GLU A 57 -2.16 -15.15 -4.78
N ASP A 58 -1.69 -16.37 -4.50
CA ASP A 58 -0.28 -16.75 -4.63
C ASP A 58 0.22 -16.59 -6.07
N ARG A 59 -0.57 -17.03 -7.05
CA ARG A 59 -0.23 -16.87 -8.46
C ARG A 59 -0.08 -15.40 -8.84
N GLU A 60 -1.04 -14.56 -8.45
CA GLU A 60 -1.02 -13.14 -8.80
C GLU A 60 0.08 -12.37 -8.03
N ILE A 61 0.40 -12.77 -6.81
CA ILE A 61 1.53 -12.23 -6.03
C ILE A 61 2.86 -12.59 -6.70
N ALA A 62 3.05 -13.83 -7.11
CA ALA A 62 4.26 -14.23 -7.84
C ALA A 62 4.40 -13.43 -9.16
N ALA A 63 3.29 -13.20 -9.87
CA ALA A 63 3.28 -12.42 -11.09
C ALA A 63 3.64 -10.93 -10.85
N VAL A 64 3.12 -10.31 -9.78
CA VAL A 64 3.42 -8.91 -9.48
C VAL A 64 4.84 -8.71 -8.96
N ILE A 65 5.38 -9.68 -8.21
CA ILE A 65 6.79 -9.69 -7.80
C ILE A 65 7.68 -9.72 -9.04
N LYS A 66 7.44 -10.68 -9.95
CA LYS A 66 8.20 -10.79 -11.20
C LYS A 66 8.18 -9.49 -12.01
N LYS A 67 7.02 -8.83 -12.10
CA LYS A 67 6.90 -7.56 -12.82
C LYS A 67 7.72 -6.43 -12.17
N GLN A 68 7.80 -6.39 -10.84
CA GLN A 68 8.63 -5.42 -10.12
C GLN A 68 10.12 -5.68 -10.37
N GLU A 69 10.54 -6.94 -10.35
CA GLU A 69 11.91 -7.34 -10.68
C GLU A 69 12.28 -6.98 -12.14
N GLU A 70 11.38 -7.24 -13.09
CA GLU A 70 11.58 -6.93 -14.53
C GLU A 70 11.81 -5.45 -14.80
N ILE A 71 11.22 -4.55 -14.00
CA ILE A 71 11.42 -3.10 -14.13
C ILE A 71 12.60 -2.58 -13.29
N GLY A 72 13.37 -3.47 -12.66
CA GLY A 72 14.59 -3.14 -11.94
C GLY A 72 14.40 -2.64 -10.52
N LEU A 73 13.23 -2.87 -9.90
CA LEU A 73 13.06 -2.57 -8.48
C LEU A 73 13.91 -3.48 -7.62
N GLN A 74 14.63 -2.91 -6.66
CA GLN A 74 15.49 -3.65 -5.72
C GLN A 74 14.72 -4.12 -4.48
N SER A 75 13.65 -3.42 -4.12
CA SER A 75 12.68 -3.83 -3.11
C SER A 75 11.33 -4.07 -3.78
N VAL A 76 10.66 -5.16 -3.41
CA VAL A 76 9.37 -5.57 -3.99
C VAL A 76 8.31 -5.71 -2.90
N THR A 77 7.04 -5.61 -3.31
CA THR A 77 5.88 -5.80 -2.45
C THR A 77 4.96 -6.88 -3.04
N ASP A 78 4.11 -7.50 -2.22
CA ASP A 78 3.08 -8.44 -2.69
C ASP A 78 1.84 -7.73 -3.29
N GLY A 79 1.90 -6.40 -3.43
CA GLY A 79 0.79 -5.57 -3.87
C GLY A 79 -0.39 -5.52 -2.89
N GLU A 80 -0.26 -6.07 -1.68
CA GLU A 80 -1.33 -6.21 -0.67
C GLU A 80 -2.55 -7.00 -1.14
N PHE A 81 -2.34 -7.96 -2.04
CA PHE A 81 -3.42 -8.67 -2.73
C PHE A 81 -4.36 -9.45 -1.81
N ARG A 82 -3.86 -9.90 -0.65
CA ARG A 82 -4.61 -10.63 0.37
C ARG A 82 -5.42 -9.75 1.32
N ARG A 83 -5.18 -8.43 1.30
CA ARG A 83 -5.83 -7.49 2.21
C ARG A 83 -7.05 -6.87 1.55
N ALA A 84 -8.09 -6.58 2.32
CA ALA A 84 -9.19 -5.70 1.93
C ALA A 84 -8.82 -4.24 2.18
N PHE A 85 -8.36 -3.93 3.41
CA PHE A 85 -7.92 -2.64 3.90
C PHE A 85 -6.78 -2.83 4.91
N TRP A 86 -5.58 -2.32 4.61
CA TRP A 86 -4.37 -2.54 5.40
C TRP A 86 -4.56 -2.37 6.91
N GLN A 87 -5.23 -1.29 7.33
CA GLN A 87 -5.40 -0.96 8.75
C GLN A 87 -6.42 -1.85 9.44
N ILE A 88 -7.48 -2.25 8.74
CA ILE A 88 -8.60 -3.01 9.33
C ILE A 88 -8.21 -4.49 9.42
N ASP A 89 -7.66 -5.07 8.34
CA ASP A 89 -7.23 -6.48 8.33
C ASP A 89 -6.19 -6.78 9.42
N PHE A 90 -5.34 -5.80 9.76
CA PHE A 90 -4.40 -5.92 10.86
C PHE A 90 -5.11 -5.91 12.22
N LEU A 91 -5.97 -4.91 12.46
CA LEU A 91 -6.66 -4.74 13.73
C LEU A 91 -7.57 -5.93 14.06
N GLU A 92 -8.31 -6.44 13.08
CA GLU A 92 -9.22 -7.59 13.25
C GLU A 92 -8.52 -8.90 13.59
N ARG A 93 -7.19 -8.95 13.45
CA ARG A 93 -6.36 -10.12 13.82
C ARG A 93 -5.77 -10.02 15.22
N LEU A 94 -6.02 -8.94 15.96
CA LEU A 94 -5.57 -8.78 17.33
C LEU A 94 -6.61 -9.35 18.31
N ASP A 95 -6.15 -10.09 19.31
CA ASP A 95 -7.01 -10.60 20.38
C ASP A 95 -7.70 -9.43 21.11
N GLY A 96 -9.01 -9.55 21.29
CA GLY A 96 -9.84 -8.53 21.95
C GLY A 96 -10.29 -7.38 21.05
N VAL A 97 -10.05 -7.44 19.74
CA VAL A 97 -10.62 -6.53 18.75
C VAL A 97 -11.80 -7.20 18.04
N GLU A 98 -12.96 -6.54 18.03
CA GLU A 98 -14.15 -6.97 17.32
C GLU A 98 -14.55 -5.91 16.29
N SER A 99 -14.87 -6.34 15.07
CA SER A 99 -15.38 -5.43 14.04
C SER A 99 -16.89 -5.27 14.18
N TYR A 100 -17.35 -4.03 14.02
CA TYR A 100 -18.75 -3.67 14.07
C TYR A 100 -19.13 -2.89 12.82
N THR A 101 -20.13 -3.38 12.09
CA THR A 101 -20.72 -2.63 10.97
C THR A 101 -21.80 -1.71 11.55
N GLY A 102 -21.50 -0.42 11.66
CA GLY A 102 -22.46 0.56 12.17
C GLY A 102 -23.63 0.80 11.22
N GLU A 103 -24.83 1.02 11.78
CA GLU A 103 -26.05 1.33 11.03
C GLU A 103 -26.08 2.74 10.40
N ARG A 104 -25.07 3.57 10.69
CA ARG A 104 -25.09 5.00 10.36
C ARG A 104 -24.30 5.32 9.09
N MET A 105 -25.01 5.41 7.97
CA MET A 105 -24.52 6.04 6.75
C MET A 105 -24.52 7.57 6.96
N VAL A 106 -23.37 8.17 7.25
CA VAL A 106 -23.23 9.63 7.30
C VAL A 106 -23.39 10.16 5.88
N LYS A 107 -24.50 10.82 5.60
CA LYS A 107 -24.68 11.60 4.37
C LYS A 107 -23.96 12.92 4.53
N PHE A 108 -22.87 13.11 3.81
CA PHE A 108 -22.26 14.43 3.66
C PHE A 108 -23.13 15.27 2.71
N GLN A 109 -23.48 16.49 3.14
CA GLN A 109 -24.19 17.48 2.32
C GLN A 109 -23.19 18.28 1.48
#